data_AF-A0A7C4TKH3-F1
#
_entry.id   AF-A0A7C4TKH3-F1
#
_cell.length_a   1.000
_cell.length_b   1.000
_cell.length_c   1.000
_cell.angle_alpha   90.00
_cell.angle_beta   90.00
_cell.angle_gamma   90.00
#
_symmetry.space_group_name_H-M   'P 1'
#
loop_
_entity.id
_entity.type
_entity.pdbx_description
1 polymer ?
#
loop_
_entity_poly.entity_id
_entity_poly.type
_entity_poly.pdbx_seq_one_letter_code
_entity_poly.pdbx_strand_id
1 'polypeptide(L)' 'MLIVGLSGSNGLEVGLSRAVNKELLPIETKLFPDGESYIRFVKDVRGEDLIIIQSLYPNQD' A
#
# COMPACT_ATOMS: atom_id res chain seq x y z
N MET A 1 -3.34 4.82 -13.28
CA MET A 1 -3.05 3.49 -12.68
C MET A 1 -1.79 3.54 -11.84
N LEU A 2 -1.93 3.45 -10.52
CA LEU A 2 -0.85 3.56 -9.54
C LEU A 2 -0.76 2.26 -8.71
N ILE A 3 0.45 1.89 -8.30
CA ILE A 3 0.67 0.74 -7.41
C ILE A 3 0.77 1.26 -5.98
N VAL A 4 0.11 0.57 -5.04
CA VAL A 4 0.07 0.91 -3.63
C VAL A 4 0.41 -0.33 -2.82
N GLY A 5 1.48 -0.29 -2.03
CA GLY A 5 1.81 -1.34 -1.07
C GLY A 5 1.37 -0.95 0.34
N LEU A 6 0.56 -1.78 0.99
CA LEU A 6 0.16 -1.63 2.39
C LEU A 6 1.16 -2.35 3.33
N SER A 7 0.87 -2.41 4.64
CA SER A 7 1.77 -2.93 5.69
C SER A 7 2.24 -4.38 5.48
N GLY A 8 1.45 -5.21 4.81
CA GLY A 8 1.72 -6.61 4.51
C GLY A 8 2.27 -6.86 3.11
N SER A 9 2.69 -5.83 2.39
CA SER A 9 3.19 -5.94 1.01
C SER A 9 4.59 -6.53 0.89
N ASN A 10 5.42 -6.40 1.94
CA ASN A 10 6.73 -7.05 2.08
C ASN A 10 7.69 -6.83 0.88
N GLY A 11 7.59 -5.71 0.16
CA GLY A 11 8.45 -5.38 -0.97
C GLY A 11 7.96 -5.88 -2.34
N LEU A 12 6.85 -6.63 -2.39
CA LEU A 12 6.25 -7.09 -3.65
C LEU A 12 5.79 -5.92 -4.53
N GLU A 13 5.34 -4.84 -3.91
CA GLU A 13 4.92 -3.59 -4.54
C GLU A 13 6.04 -2.94 -5.35
N VAL A 14 7.28 -3.01 -4.87
CA VAL A 14 8.46 -2.48 -5.57
C VAL A 14 8.78 -3.35 -6.78
N GLY A 15 8.75 -4.67 -6.60
CA GLY A 15 8.96 -5.63 -7.69
C GLY A 15 7.95 -5.48 -8.80
N LEU A 16 6.66 -5.40 -8.45
CA LEU A 16 5.58 -5.22 -9.42
C LEU A 16 5.69 -3.87 -10.14
N SER A 17 5.94 -2.77 -9.41
CA SER A 17 6.11 -1.44 -9.99
C SER A 17 7.17 -1.40 -11.08
N ARG A 18 8.30 -2.07 -10.85
CA ARG A 18 9.37 -2.22 -11.85
C ARG A 18 8.94 -3.11 -13.02
N ALA A 19 8.30 -4.24 -12.75
CA ALA A 19 7.92 -5.20 -13.77
C ALA A 19 6.88 -4.65 -14.75
N VAL A 20 5.93 -3.84 -14.28
CA VAL A 20 4.86 -3.26 -15.13
C VAL A 20 5.13 -1.79 -15.52
N ASN A 21 6.28 -1.23 -15.13
CA ASN A 21 6.66 0.16 -15.35
C ASN A 21 5.55 1.16 -14.95
N LYS A 22 5.06 1.02 -13.71
CA LYS A 22 4.06 1.92 -13.12
C LYS A 22 4.58 2.55 -11.85
N GLU A 23 4.10 3.76 -11.58
CA GLU A 23 4.49 4.52 -10.39
C GLU A 23 4.03 3.79 -9.11
N LEU A 24 4.96 3.65 -8.16
CA LEU A 24 4.66 3.26 -6.80
C LEU A 24 4.26 4.51 -6.01
N LEU A 25 3.00 4.55 -5.57
CA LEU A 25 2.48 5.61 -4.73
C LEU A 25 2.89 5.34 -3.26
N PRO A 26 3.72 6.21 -2.65
CA PRO A 26 3.99 6.12 -1.22
C PRO A 26 2.71 6.34 -0.40
N ILE A 27 2.59 5.61 0.70
CA ILE A 27 1.53 5.78 1.69
C ILE A 27 2.12 5.90 3.07
N GLU A 28 1.40 6.56 3.96
CA GLU A 28 1.72 6.56 5.38
C GLU A 28 0.99 5.41 6.07
N THR A 29 1.74 4.57 6.78
CA THR A 29 1.19 3.53 7.66
C THR A 29 1.84 3.61 9.03
N LYS A 30 1.05 3.43 10.08
CA LYS A 30 1.54 3.27 11.46
C LYS A 30 0.48 2.54 12.29
N LEU A 31 0.91 2.01 13.44
CA LEU A 31 0.00 1.51 14.47
C LEU A 31 -0.20 2.60 15.53
N PHE A 32 -1.43 2.80 15.94
CA PHE A 32 -1.76 3.60 17.11
C PHE A 32 -1.40 2.84 18.41
N PRO A 33 -1.29 3.53 19.56
CA PRO A 33 -0.94 2.89 20.83
C PRO A 33 -1.93 1.81 21.31
N ASP A 34 -3.17 1.84 20.82
CA ASP A 34 -4.22 0.86 21.07
C ASP A 34 -4.17 -0.36 20.13
N GLY A 35 -3.26 -0.35 19.15
CA GLY A 35 -3.12 -1.41 18.15
C GLY A 35 -3.89 -1.14 16.85
N GLU A 36 -4.68 -0.07 16.77
CA GLU A 36 -5.42 0.24 15.53
C GLU A 36 -4.48 0.70 14.41
N SER A 37 -4.84 0.38 13.17
CA SER A 37 -4.05 0.76 12.00
C SER A 37 -4.42 2.14 11.47
N TYR A 38 -3.42 3.01 11.33
CA TYR A 38 -3.52 4.26 10.57
C TYR A 38 -2.99 4.03 9.16
N ILE A 39 -3.79 4.39 8.15
CA ILE A 39 -3.41 4.34 6.74
C ILE A 39 -3.83 5.64 6.06
N ARG A 40 -2.92 6.27 5.31
CA ARG A 40 -3.21 7.52 4.58
C ARG A 40 -2.51 7.59 3.23
N PHE A 41 -3.26 7.97 2.21
CA PHE A 41 -2.71 8.43 0.94
C PHE A 41 -2.09 9.83 1.11
N VAL A 42 -0.82 9.99 0.73
CA VAL A 42 -0.09 11.27 0.83
C VAL A 42 -0.45 12.26 -0.28
N LYS A 43 -1.10 11.79 -1.34
CA LYS A 43 -1.58 12.59 -2.47
C LYS A 43 -3.02 12.22 -2.82
N ASP A 44 -3.72 13.11 -3.51
CA ASP A 44 -5.06 12.83 -4.03
C ASP A 44 -5.01 11.72 -5.11
N VAL A 45 -5.98 10.80 -5.05
CA VAL A 45 -6.09 9.64 -5.96
C VAL A 45 -7.44 9.60 -6.68
N ARG A 46 -8.25 10.65 -6.58
CA ARG A 46 -9.54 10.71 -7.27
C ARG A 46 -9.37 10.59 -8.79
N GLY A 47 -10.11 9.65 -9.37
CA GLY A 47 -10.05 9.36 -10.81
C GLY A 47 -8.89 8.47 -11.25
N GLU A 48 -8.03 8.03 -10.32
CA GLU A 48 -6.96 7.08 -10.62
C GLU A 48 -7.41 5.64 -10.40
N ASP A 49 -7.02 4.75 -11.33
CA ASP A 49 -7.04 3.31 -11.07
C ASP A 49 -5.93 2.94 -10.11
N LEU A 50 -6.21 2.10 -9.10
CA LEU A 50 -5.23 1.68 -8.11
C LEU A 50 -5.06 0.16 -8.12
N ILE A 51 -3.82 -0.31 -8.03
CA ILE A 51 -3.49 -1.70 -7.71
C ILE A 51 -2.98 -1.73 -6.26
N ILE A 52 -3.78 -2.31 -5.37
CA ILE A 52 -3.44 -2.45 -3.96
C ILE A 52 -2.79 -3.81 -3.72
N ILE A 53 -1.65 -3.81 -3.04
CA ILE A 53 -0.87 -5.00 -2.71
C ILE A 53 -0.83 -5.11 -1.20
N GLN A 54 -1.45 -6.18 -0.69
CA GLN A 54 -1.51 -6.48 0.74
C GLN A 54 -1.60 -7.99 0.93
N SER A 55 -0.69 -8.55 1.72
CA SER A 55 -0.89 -9.88 2.31
C SER A 55 -1.79 -9.77 3.53
N LEU A 56 -2.66 -10.76 3.72
CA LEU A 56 -3.54 -10.89 4.90
C LEU A 56 -3.06 -11.99 5.87
N TYR A 57 -1.83 -12.46 5.71
CA TYR A 57 -1.18 -13.45 6.59
C TYR A 57 -0.09 -12.78 7.43
N PRO A 58 0.11 -13.15 8.72
CA PRO A 58 -0.68 -14.10 9.51
C PRO A 58 -1.82 -13.45 10.33
N ASN A 59 -1.75 -12.15 10.61
CA ASN A 59 -2.78 -11.45 11.38
C ASN A 59 -3.75 -10.71 10.46
N GLN A 60 -5.04 -10.98 10.66
CA GLN A 60 -6.16 -10.32 9.97
C GLN A 60 -6.85 -9.27 10.85
N ASP A 61 -6.42 -9.16 12.11
CA ASP A 61 -6.86 -8.18 13.10
C ASP A 61 -5.95 -6.95 13.10
#